data_AF-A0A950LLK4-F1
#
_entry.id   AF-A0A950LLK4-F1
#
_cell.length_a   1.000
_cell.length_b   1.000
_cell.length_c   1.000
_cell.angle_alpha   90.00
_cell.angle_beta   90.00
_cell.angle_gamma   90.00
#
_symmetry.space_group_name_H-M   'P 1'
#
loop_
_entity.id
_entity.type
_entity.pdbx_description
1 polymer ?
#
loop_
_entity_poly.entity_id
_entity_poly.type
_entity_poly.pdbx_seq_one_letter_code
_entity_poly.pdbx_strand_id
1 'polypeptide(L)'
;MSIESLTQIAAERSEKNGILDDRRRALETCLQQLCEADRLVVEHRYSRQMSVAQIAGITGRNPPTLYKALERIRRRLSECVNRRLELGSHD
;
A
#
# COMPACT_ATOMS: atom_id res chain seq x y z
N MET A 1 15.11 1.10 -39.46
CA MET A 1 13.88 1.76 -38.95
C MET A 1 13.38 0.94 -37.76
N SER A 2 13.82 1.23 -36.53
CA SER A 2 13.40 0.51 -35.28
C SER A 2 13.81 1.20 -33.97
N ILE A 3 14.36 2.41 -33.99
CA ILE A 3 14.82 3.12 -32.78
C ILE A 3 13.71 4.01 -32.22
N GLU A 4 12.88 4.57 -33.09
CA GLU A 4 11.74 5.43 -32.74
C GLU A 4 10.67 4.71 -31.91
N SER A 5 10.47 3.40 -32.15
CA SER A 5 9.60 2.56 -31.33
C SER A 5 10.21 2.24 -29.95
N LEU A 6 11.54 2.08 -29.86
CA LEU A 6 12.24 1.86 -28.59
C LEU A 6 12.19 3.10 -27.69
N THR A 7 12.30 4.30 -28.26
CA THR A 7 12.19 5.56 -27.50
C THR A 7 10.79 5.78 -26.93
N GLN A 8 9.74 5.44 -27.67
CA GLN A 8 8.36 5.55 -27.18
C GLN A 8 8.08 4.58 -26.02
N ILE A 9 8.54 3.32 -26.13
CA ILE A 9 8.42 2.33 -25.05
C ILE A 9 9.21 2.76 -23.80
N ALA A 10 10.38 3.36 -23.97
CA ALA A 10 11.19 3.85 -22.87
C ALA A 10 10.51 5.02 -22.12
N ALA A 11 9.94 5.98 -22.85
CA ALA A 11 9.21 7.11 -22.26
C ALA A 11 7.99 6.64 -21.46
N GLU A 12 7.15 5.77 -22.03
CA GLU A 12 5.99 5.20 -21.32
C GLU A 12 6.39 4.42 -20.07
N ARG A 13 7.51 3.68 -20.12
CA ARG A 13 8.04 2.97 -18.94
C ARG A 13 8.52 3.94 -17.87
N SER A 14 9.18 5.03 -18.25
CA SER A 14 9.65 6.05 -17.31
C SER A 14 8.48 6.71 -16.58
N GLU A 15 7.43 7.08 -17.32
CA GLU A 15 6.22 7.67 -16.74
C GLU A 15 5.51 6.71 -15.79
N LYS A 16 5.31 5.45 -16.21
CA LYS A 16 4.73 4.39 -15.35
C LYS A 16 5.57 4.14 -14.10
N ASN A 17 6.91 4.17 -14.21
CA ASN A 17 7.80 4.03 -13.07
C ASN A 17 7.66 5.22 -12.10
N GLY A 18 7.56 6.44 -12.60
CA GLY A 18 7.30 7.63 -11.78
C GLY A 18 6.02 7.49 -10.95
N ILE A 19 4.91 7.10 -11.60
CA ILE A 19 3.61 6.88 -10.93
C ILE A 19 3.71 5.80 -9.84
N LEU A 20 4.45 4.71 -10.10
CA LEU A 20 4.64 3.65 -9.11
C LEU A 20 5.50 4.11 -7.92
N ASP A 21 6.52 4.92 -8.18
CA ASP A 21 7.37 5.49 -7.13
C ASP A 21 6.61 6.51 -6.25
N ASP A 22 5.76 7.35 -6.85
CA ASP A 22 4.87 8.25 -6.10
C ASP A 22 3.89 7.46 -5.21
N ARG A 23 3.27 6.42 -5.76
CA ARG A 23 2.43 5.49 -5.01
C ARG A 23 3.17 4.85 -3.84
N ARG A 24 4.41 4.42 -4.07
CA ARG A 24 5.25 3.81 -3.03
C ARG A 24 5.54 4.80 -1.91
N ARG A 25 6.00 6.01 -2.22
CA ARG A 25 6.26 7.08 -1.23
C ARG A 25 5.00 7.46 -0.45
N ALA A 26 3.86 7.59 -1.14
CA ALA A 26 2.58 7.85 -0.51
C ALA A 26 2.20 6.73 0.48
N LEU A 27 2.34 5.47 0.07
CA LEU A 27 2.05 4.31 0.91
C LEU A 27 2.97 4.24 2.14
N GLU A 28 4.28 4.45 1.97
CA GLU A 28 5.24 4.52 3.07
C GLU A 28 4.81 5.55 4.12
N THR A 29 4.39 6.74 3.66
CA THR A 29 3.90 7.79 4.56
C THR A 29 2.58 7.41 5.23
N CYS A 30 1.65 6.79 4.50
CA CYS A 30 0.36 6.36 5.05
C CYS A 30 0.52 5.22 6.07
N LEU A 31 1.46 4.31 5.88
CA LEU A 31 1.82 3.26 6.85
C LEU A 31 2.37 3.87 8.15
N GLN A 32 3.13 4.97 8.04
CA GLN A 32 3.64 5.68 9.21
C GLN A 32 2.51 6.30 10.07
N GLN A 33 1.37 6.63 9.47
CA GLN A 33 0.21 7.21 10.16
C GLN A 33 -0.71 6.17 10.82
N LEU A 34 -0.48 4.87 10.60
CA LEU A 34 -1.20 3.83 11.33
C LEU A 34 -0.81 3.85 12.81
N CYS A 35 -1.79 3.62 13.69
CA CYS A 35 -1.49 3.33 15.08
C CYS A 35 -0.75 1.99 15.20
N GLU A 36 -0.07 1.78 16.31
CA GLU A 36 0.77 0.60 16.55
C GLU A 36 0.02 -0.73 16.33
N ALA A 37 -1.20 -0.83 16.86
CA ALA A 37 -2.03 -2.02 16.71
C ALA A 37 -2.39 -2.31 15.24
N ASP A 38 -2.72 -1.29 14.44
CA ASP A 38 -3.04 -1.45 13.02
C ASP A 38 -1.76 -1.78 12.21
N ARG A 39 -0.61 -1.16 12.56
CA ARG A 39 0.68 -1.44 11.92
C ARG A 39 1.13 -2.88 12.14
N LEU A 40 0.99 -3.41 13.36
CA LEU A 40 1.32 -4.79 13.69
C LEU A 40 0.51 -5.78 12.86
N VAL A 41 -0.80 -5.55 12.69
CA VAL A 41 -1.66 -6.40 11.85
C VAL A 41 -1.21 -6.38 10.39
N VAL A 42 -0.82 -5.22 9.86
CA VAL A 42 -0.31 -5.09 8.48
C VAL A 42 1.04 -5.81 8.32
N GLU A 43 1.97 -5.62 9.25
CA GLU A 43 3.30 -6.27 9.20
C GLU A 43 3.17 -7.80 9.21
N HIS A 44 2.38 -8.35 10.14
CA HIS A 44 2.17 -9.80 10.18
C HIS A 44 1.48 -10.32 8.91
N ARG A 45 0.52 -9.57 8.37
CA ARG A 45 -0.20 -10.01 7.17
C ARG A 45 0.66 -9.96 5.90
N TYR A 46 1.36 -8.86 5.67
CA TYR A 46 1.99 -8.58 4.39
C TYR A 46 3.49 -8.86 4.37
N SER A 47 4.20 -8.62 5.47
CA SER A 47 5.64 -8.92 5.56
C SER A 47 5.86 -10.38 5.93
N ARG A 48 5.07 -10.91 6.88
CA ARG A 48 5.21 -12.29 7.38
C ARG A 48 4.21 -13.28 6.75
N GLN A 49 3.37 -12.82 5.83
CA GLN A 49 2.44 -13.64 5.04
C GLN A 49 1.48 -14.49 5.90
N MET A 50 1.16 -14.03 7.11
CA MET A 50 0.34 -14.78 8.06
C MET A 50 -1.15 -14.72 7.71
N SER A 51 -1.87 -15.80 8.02
CA SER A 51 -3.33 -15.82 7.95
C SER A 51 -3.95 -14.99 9.08
N VAL A 52 -5.18 -14.52 8.88
CA VAL A 52 -5.93 -13.78 9.92
C VAL A 52 -6.13 -14.65 11.17
N ALA A 53 -6.29 -15.97 11.02
CA ALA A 53 -6.39 -16.89 12.15
C ALA A 53 -5.09 -16.98 12.98
N GLN A 54 -3.93 -17.00 12.31
CA GLN A 54 -2.64 -17.01 13.00
C GLN A 54 -2.39 -15.69 13.76
N ILE A 55 -2.69 -14.56 13.13
CA ILE A 55 -2.55 -13.23 13.77
C ILE A 55 -3.51 -13.10 14.95
N ALA A 56 -4.74 -13.61 14.83
CA ALA A 56 -5.71 -13.67 15.92
C ALA A 56 -5.15 -14.45 17.12
N GLY A 57 -4.51 -15.60 16.88
CA GLY A 57 -3.85 -16.38 17.93
C GLY A 57 -2.71 -15.63 18.64
N ILE A 58 -1.91 -14.86 17.91
CA ILE A 58 -0.79 -14.09 18.48
C ILE A 58 -1.27 -12.86 19.25
N THR A 59 -2.30 -12.19 18.74
CA THR A 59 -2.79 -10.92 19.29
C THR A 59 -3.87 -11.11 20.37
N GLY A 60 -4.34 -12.34 20.60
CA GLY A 60 -5.45 -12.62 21.52
C GLY A 60 -6.80 -12.06 21.04
N ARG A 61 -6.89 -11.59 19.78
CA ARG A 61 -8.11 -11.01 19.19
C ARG A 61 -8.89 -12.11 18.47
N ASN A 62 -10.22 -12.03 18.48
CA ASN A 62 -11.00 -13.00 17.72
C ASN A 62 -10.85 -12.77 16.18
N PRO A 63 -10.87 -13.84 15.36
CA PRO A 63 -10.68 -13.71 13.91
C PRO A 63 -11.68 -12.78 13.20
N PRO A 64 -13.00 -12.79 13.51
CA PRO A 64 -13.95 -11.86 12.87
C PRO A 64 -13.62 -10.39 13.10
N THR A 65 -13.19 -10.03 14.31
CA THR A 65 -12.77 -8.66 14.65
C THR A 65 -11.52 -8.29 13.87
N LEU A 66 -10.60 -9.24 13.69
CA LEU A 66 -9.37 -9.00 12.96
C LEU A 66 -9.60 -8.87 11.45
N TYR A 67 -10.53 -9.62 10.86
CA TYR A 67 -10.98 -9.42 9.49
C TYR A 67 -11.51 -8.00 9.27
N LYS A 68 -12.43 -7.54 10.15
CA LYS A 68 -12.98 -6.18 10.09
C LYS A 68 -11.89 -5.11 10.30
N ALA A 69 -10.94 -5.36 11.19
CA ALA A 69 -9.80 -4.46 11.39
C ALA A 69 -8.95 -4.37 10.12
N LEU A 70 -8.61 -5.50 9.50
CA LEU A 70 -7.80 -5.53 8.28
C LEU A 70 -8.51 -4.83 7.10
N GLU A 71 -9.81 -5.03 6.95
CA GLU A 71 -10.63 -4.33 5.95
C GLU A 71 -10.59 -2.81 6.17
N ARG A 72 -10.83 -2.36 7.41
CA ARG A 72 -10.75 -0.93 7.78
C ARG A 72 -9.36 -0.36 7.51
N ILE A 73 -8.30 -1.08 7.85
CA ILE A 73 -6.92 -0.63 7.61
C ILE A 73 -6.66 -0.47 6.11
N ARG A 74 -7.05 -1.46 5.29
CA ARG A 74 -6.92 -1.38 3.82
C ARG A 74 -7.65 -0.17 3.25
N ARG A 75 -8.88 0.08 3.70
CA ARG A 75 -9.66 1.24 3.28
C ARG A 75 -8.95 2.55 3.64
N ARG A 76 -8.50 2.69 4.90
CA ARG A 76 -7.76 3.88 5.36
C ARG A 76 -6.47 4.12 4.57
N LEU A 77 -5.71 3.06 4.29
CA LEU A 77 -4.50 3.16 3.49
C LEU A 77 -4.82 3.58 2.05
N SER A 78 -5.84 3.00 1.43
CA SER A 78 -6.28 3.37 0.08
C SER A 78 -6.72 4.83 0.01
N GLU A 79 -7.56 5.28 0.95
CA GLU A 79 -8.02 6.68 1.03
C GLU A 79 -6.85 7.64 1.23
N CYS A 80 -5.91 7.30 2.12
CA CYS A 80 -4.71 8.11 2.38
C CYS A 80 -3.80 8.20 1.14
N VAL A 81 -3.54 7.08 0.48
CA VAL A 81 -2.71 7.05 -0.74
C VAL A 81 -3.37 7.85 -1.85
N ASN A 82 -4.65 7.64 -2.11
CA ASN A 82 -5.38 8.38 -3.15
C ASN A 82 -5.34 9.88 -2.90
N ARG A 83 -5.64 10.32 -1.66
CA ARG A 83 -5.56 11.74 -1.29
C ARG A 83 -4.17 12.33 -1.50
N ARG A 84 -3.11 11.58 -1.17
CA ARG A 84 -1.73 12.04 -1.36
C ARG A 84 -1.34 12.15 -2.83
N LEU A 85 -1.80 11.20 -3.65
CA LEU A 85 -1.56 11.26 -5.09
C LEU A 85 -2.32 12.41 -5.72
N GLU A 86 -3.58 12.64 -5.34
CA GLU A 86 -4.36 13.80 -5.79
C GLU A 86 -3.66 15.12 -5.47
N LEU A 87 -3.08 15.24 -4.25
CA LEU A 87 -2.33 16.43 -3.84
C LEU A 87 -0.97 16.58 -4.53
N GLY A 88 -0.31 15.46 -4.90
CA GLY A 88 0.98 15.46 -5.60
C GLY A 88 0.88 15.45 -7.13
N SER A 89 -0.34 15.40 -7.70
CA SER A 89 -0.58 15.40 -9.15
C SER A 89 -0.61 16.83 -9.75
N HIS A 90 -0.17 17.84 -9.00
CA HIS A 90 -0.25 19.26 -9.38
C HIS A 90 1.11 19.98 -9.30
N ASP A 91 2.21 19.25 -9.11
CA ASP A 91 3.59 19.79 -9.22
C ASP A 91 4.21 19.44 -10.59
#